data_AF-A0A1Q8V582-F1
#
_entry.id   AF-A0A1Q8V582-F1
#
_cell.length_a   1.000
_cell.length_b   1.000
_cell.length_c   1.000
_cell.angle_alpha   90.00
_cell.angle_beta   90.00
_cell.angle_gamma   90.00
#
_symmetry.space_group_name_H-M   'P 1'
#
loop_
_entity.id
_entity.type
_entity.pdbx_description
1 polymer ?
#
loop_
_entity_poly.entity_id
_entity_poly.type
_entity_poly.pdbx_seq_one_letter_code
_entity_poly.pdbx_strand_id
1 'polypeptide(L)'
;MYGMTLTVPETAVSREQVNDQGLPVTTVQLGGTQDMLPNFVVTYLKEAGKTLDDETHLQEAFLLGPGREDTYVMRTPETWMLGTKEVPACLMTWTHRGKGSDGGTVERDNAALWITNDAGGYWRIIAHAPDR
;
A
#
# COMPACT_ATOMS: atom_id res chain seq x y z
N MET A 1 -20.82 -6.84 5.04
CA MET A 1 -19.57 -7.28 4.39
C MET A 1 -18.96 -6.02 3.80
N TYR A 2 -17.89 -5.49 4.40
CA TYR A 2 -17.21 -4.31 3.84
C TYR A 2 -16.27 -4.83 2.76
N GLY A 3 -16.63 -4.62 1.49
CA GLY A 3 -15.76 -4.84 0.35
C GLY A 3 -15.43 -3.50 -0.28
N MET A 4 -14.24 -3.36 -0.84
CA MET A 4 -13.84 -2.15 -1.57
C MET A 4 -13.96 -2.39 -3.07
N THR A 5 -14.57 -1.45 -3.78
CA THR A 5 -14.66 -1.46 -5.24
C THR A 5 -13.64 -0.49 -5.82
N LEU A 6 -12.78 -0.98 -6.70
CA LEU A 6 -11.83 -0.17 -7.45
C LEU A 6 -12.21 -0.16 -8.92
N THR A 7 -12.18 1.02 -9.54
CA THR A 7 -12.31 1.15 -11.00
C THR A 7 -10.91 1.22 -11.59
N VAL A 8 -10.58 0.29 -12.48
CA VAL A 8 -9.25 0.14 -13.09
C VAL A 8 -9.38 0.04 -14.61
N PRO A 9 -8.31 0.29 -15.39
CA PRO A 9 -8.34 0.13 -16.84
C PRO A 9 -8.75 -1.29 -17.25
N GLU A 10 -9.39 -1.45 -18.42
CA GLU A 10 -9.85 -2.75 -18.92
C GLU A 10 -8.71 -3.77 -19.12
N THR A 11 -7.50 -3.29 -19.38
CA THR A 11 -6.30 -4.11 -19.54
C THR A 11 -5.74 -4.63 -18.22
N ALA A 12 -6.32 -4.22 -17.08
CA ALA A 12 -5.81 -4.61 -15.78
C ALA A 12 -6.08 -6.08 -15.47
N VAL A 13 -5.11 -6.74 -14.85
CA VAL A 13 -5.19 -8.14 -14.45
C VAL A 13 -5.07 -8.24 -12.94
N SER A 14 -6.08 -8.81 -12.28
CA SER A 14 -6.04 -9.07 -10.84
C SER A 14 -5.57 -10.49 -10.52
N ARG A 15 -4.86 -10.62 -9.39
CA ARG A 15 -4.44 -11.89 -8.82
C ARG A 15 -4.61 -11.86 -7.31
N GLU A 16 -5.20 -12.90 -6.75
CA GLU A 16 -5.27 -13.12 -5.32
C GLU A 16 -4.10 -13.98 -4.84
N GLN A 17 -3.46 -13.59 -3.76
CA GLN A 17 -2.30 -14.25 -3.18
C GLN A 17 -2.34 -14.13 -1.65
N VAL A 18 -1.47 -14.88 -0.98
CA VAL A 18 -1.20 -14.73 0.44
C VAL A 18 0.24 -14.21 0.57
N ASN A 19 0.44 -13.11 1.29
CA ASN A 19 1.78 -12.55 1.49
C ASN A 19 2.56 -13.32 2.57
N ASP A 20 3.83 -12.97 2.76
CA ASP A 20 4.73 -13.62 3.73
C ASP A 20 4.25 -13.52 5.19
N GLN A 21 3.27 -12.64 5.48
CA GLN A 21 2.64 -12.47 6.79
C GLN A 21 1.35 -13.29 6.93
N GLY A 22 1.00 -14.12 5.94
CA GLY A 22 -0.23 -14.92 5.94
C GLY A 22 -1.50 -14.13 5.63
N LEU A 23 -1.37 -12.87 5.15
CA LEU A 23 -2.51 -12.01 4.86
C LEU A 23 -2.97 -12.19 3.40
N PRO A 24 -4.29 -12.29 3.15
CA PRO A 24 -4.83 -12.21 1.79
C PRO A 24 -4.51 -10.87 1.15
N VAL A 25 -4.02 -10.92 -0.08
CA VAL A 25 -3.62 -9.77 -0.87
C VAL A 25 -4.19 -9.90 -2.27
N THR A 26 -4.73 -8.81 -2.79
CA THR A 26 -5.10 -8.70 -4.21
C THR A 26 -4.13 -7.76 -4.90
N THR A 27 -3.36 -8.27 -5.85
CA THR A 27 -2.51 -7.46 -6.72
C THR A 27 -3.24 -7.19 -8.03
N VAL A 28 -3.32 -5.93 -8.44
CA VAL A 28 -3.91 -5.50 -9.70
C VAL A 28 -2.82 -4.88 -10.57
N GLN A 29 -2.43 -5.58 -11.63
CA GLN A 29 -1.49 -5.06 -12.62
C GLN A 29 -2.22 -4.15 -13.59
N LEU A 30 -1.69 -2.94 -13.83
CA LEU A 30 -2.32 -1.96 -14.71
C LEU A 30 -1.75 -1.99 -16.14
N GLY A 31 -0.66 -2.72 -16.33
CA GLY A 31 0.11 -2.82 -17.57
C GLY A 31 1.60 -2.97 -17.25
N GLY A 32 2.44 -3.05 -18.29
CA GLY A 32 3.90 -3.11 -18.16
C GLY A 32 4.49 -4.53 -18.25
N THR A 33 5.77 -4.60 -18.60
CA THR A 33 6.54 -5.85 -18.81
C THR A 33 7.70 -6.01 -17.84
N GLN A 34 8.07 -4.96 -17.11
CA GLN A 34 9.23 -4.89 -16.22
C GLN A 34 8.76 -5.01 -14.76
N ASP A 35 9.25 -6.02 -14.04
CA ASP A 35 9.00 -6.28 -12.62
C ASP A 35 7.52 -6.18 -12.15
N MET A 36 6.58 -6.41 -13.06
CA MET A 36 5.14 -6.33 -12.81
C MET A 36 4.66 -4.93 -12.37
N LEU A 37 5.35 -3.85 -12.77
CA LEU A 37 4.96 -2.46 -12.54
C LEU A 37 4.37 -1.82 -13.81
N PRO A 38 3.45 -0.84 -13.68
CA PRO A 38 2.81 -0.38 -12.45
C PRO A 38 1.70 -1.33 -11.96
N ASN A 39 1.52 -1.39 -10.63
CA ASN A 39 0.48 -2.20 -10.02
C ASN A 39 -0.11 -1.56 -8.76
N PHE A 40 -1.25 -2.08 -8.32
CA PHE A 40 -1.80 -1.84 -6.99
C PHE A 40 -1.80 -3.11 -6.16
N VAL A 41 -1.65 -2.95 -4.85
CA VAL A 41 -1.77 -4.01 -3.86
C VAL A 41 -2.85 -3.62 -2.87
N VAL A 42 -3.88 -4.44 -2.75
CA VAL A 42 -4.97 -4.25 -1.79
C VAL A 42 -4.86 -5.32 -0.70
N THR A 43 -4.88 -4.89 0.55
CA THR A 43 -4.86 -5.77 1.72
C THR A 43 -5.91 -5.28 2.72
N TYR A 44 -6.57 -6.20 3.40
CA TYR A 44 -7.39 -5.90 4.56
C TYR A 44 -6.79 -6.53 5.80
N LEU A 45 -6.61 -5.73 6.85
CA LEU A 45 -6.21 -6.22 8.17
C LEU A 45 -7.36 -6.02 9.14
N LYS A 46 -7.90 -7.12 9.68
CA LYS A 46 -9.07 -7.09 10.56
C LYS A 46 -8.77 -6.42 11.91
N GLU A 47 -7.60 -6.70 12.47
CA GLU A 47 -7.14 -6.19 13.76
C GLU A 47 -5.67 -5.81 13.62
N ALA A 48 -5.38 -4.52 13.72
CA ALA A 48 -4.04 -3.98 13.57
C ALA A 48 -3.25 -3.94 14.88
N GLY A 49 -3.95 -3.95 16.02
CA GLY A 49 -3.36 -3.72 17.34
C GLY A 49 -2.84 -2.29 17.55
N LYS A 50 -3.12 -1.40 16.60
CA LYS A 50 -2.71 0.01 16.57
C LYS A 50 -3.74 0.84 15.83
N THR A 51 -3.90 2.09 16.23
CA THR A 51 -4.76 3.03 15.50
C THR A 51 -4.06 3.51 14.23
N LEU A 52 -4.78 4.23 13.36
CA LEU A 52 -4.09 5.05 12.37
C LEU A 52 -3.19 6.05 13.08
N ASP A 53 -3.66 6.74 14.13
CA ASP A 53 -2.88 7.73 14.90
C ASP A 53 -1.54 7.24 15.50
N ASP A 54 -1.32 5.93 15.66
CA ASP A 54 0.02 5.35 15.89
C ASP A 54 0.97 5.51 14.67
N GLU A 55 0.58 6.36 13.72
CA GLU A 55 1.18 6.79 12.45
C GLU A 55 2.65 7.13 12.49
N THR A 56 3.13 7.74 13.57
CA THR A 56 4.57 8.06 13.74
C THR A 56 5.39 6.79 13.60
N HIS A 57 4.90 5.67 14.16
CA HIS A 57 5.57 4.39 14.05
C HIS A 57 5.64 3.87 12.61
N LEU A 58 4.64 4.19 11.76
CA LEU A 58 4.61 3.74 10.37
C LEU A 58 5.61 4.52 9.51
N GLN A 59 5.67 5.84 9.67
CA GLN A 59 6.69 6.65 9.00
C GLN A 59 8.10 6.32 9.50
N GLU A 60 8.27 6.14 10.81
CA GLU A 60 9.53 5.68 11.40
C GLU A 60 9.92 4.29 10.90
N ALA A 61 8.99 3.35 10.77
CA ALA A 61 9.30 2.01 10.27
C ALA A 61 9.84 2.03 8.84
N PHE A 62 9.31 2.88 7.96
CA PHE A 62 9.86 3.07 6.62
C PHE A 62 11.27 3.69 6.68
N LEU A 63 11.45 4.76 7.45
CA LEU A 63 12.74 5.47 7.53
C LEU A 63 13.85 4.66 8.26
N LEU A 64 13.47 3.80 9.20
CA LEU A 64 14.37 2.99 10.03
C LEU A 64 14.49 1.55 9.53
N GLY A 65 13.84 1.21 8.41
CA GLY A 65 13.90 -0.11 7.82
C GLY A 65 15.35 -0.56 7.56
N PRO A 66 15.63 -1.87 7.69
CA PRO A 66 16.97 -2.40 7.39
C PRO A 66 17.38 -2.03 5.97
N GLY A 67 18.59 -1.51 5.80
CA GLY A 67 19.10 -1.06 4.50
C GLY A 67 18.71 0.38 4.10
N ARG A 68 17.80 1.04 4.82
CA ARG A 68 17.30 2.40 4.51
C ARG A 68 16.86 2.53 3.04
N GLU A 69 16.14 1.52 2.58
CA GLU A 69 15.69 1.41 1.19
C GLU A 69 14.57 2.40 0.87
N ASP A 70 13.85 2.89 1.88
CA ASP A 70 12.76 3.85 1.71
C ASP A 70 13.21 5.27 2.06
N THR A 71 13.02 6.19 1.12
CA THR A 71 13.41 7.60 1.21
C THR A 71 12.24 8.52 0.83
N TYR A 72 12.38 9.82 1.13
CA TYR A 72 11.36 10.84 0.85
C TYR A 72 9.97 10.48 1.39
N VAL A 73 9.93 9.81 2.54
CA VAL A 73 8.68 9.37 3.17
C VAL A 73 7.88 10.60 3.62
N MET A 74 6.76 10.84 2.96
CA MET A 74 5.78 11.85 3.34
C MET A 74 4.48 11.20 3.79
N ARG A 75 3.79 11.89 4.69
CA ARG A 75 2.55 11.45 5.27
C ARG A 75 1.57 12.60 5.36
N THR A 76 0.33 12.36 4.96
CA THR A 76 -0.76 13.33 5.03
C THR A 76 -1.97 12.68 5.72
N PRO A 77 -2.44 13.25 6.84
CA PRO A 77 -3.73 12.86 7.40
C PRO A 77 -4.85 13.20 6.43
N GLU A 78 -5.77 12.27 6.23
CA GLU A 78 -6.90 12.41 5.31
C GLU A 78 -8.17 11.92 5.99
N THR A 79 -9.32 12.20 5.38
CA THR A 79 -10.58 11.52 5.71
C THR A 79 -11.15 10.87 4.46
N TRP A 80 -11.86 9.75 4.63
CA TRP A 80 -12.41 9.00 3.52
C TRP A 80 -13.83 8.54 3.80
N MET A 81 -14.65 8.46 2.77
CA MET A 81 -15.99 7.89 2.87
C MET A 81 -15.94 6.37 2.80
N LEU A 82 -16.24 5.70 3.91
CA LEU A 82 -16.51 4.26 3.95
C LEU A 82 -18.02 4.04 4.00
N GLY A 83 -18.61 3.77 2.82
CA GLY A 83 -20.06 3.76 2.66
C GLY A 83 -20.64 5.17 2.87
N THR A 84 -21.47 5.35 3.89
CA THR A 84 -22.10 6.64 4.21
C THR A 84 -21.44 7.37 5.38
N LYS A 85 -20.31 6.85 5.90
CA LYS A 85 -19.61 7.41 7.05
C LYS A 85 -18.23 7.92 6.63
N GLU A 86 -17.88 9.11 7.10
CA GLU A 86 -16.52 9.62 7.01
C GLU A 86 -15.66 8.99 8.12
N VAL A 87 -14.52 8.42 7.73
CA VAL A 87 -13.58 7.74 8.63
C VAL A 87 -12.17 8.30 8.45
N PRO A 88 -11.32 8.27 9.49
CA PRO A 88 -9.92 8.63 9.36
C PRO A 88 -9.18 7.82 8.30
N ALA A 89 -8.29 8.47 7.58
CA ALA A 89 -7.42 7.86 6.60
C ALA A 89 -6.02 8.51 6.63
N CYS A 90 -5.08 7.88 5.96
CA CYS A 90 -3.71 8.35 5.84
C CYS A 90 -3.21 8.08 4.42
N LEU A 91 -2.69 9.12 3.76
CA LEU A 91 -1.92 8.97 2.54
C LEU A 91 -0.43 9.00 2.88
N MET A 92 0.32 8.05 2.35
CA MET A 92 1.78 7.99 2.45
C MET A 92 2.41 7.90 1.08
N THR A 93 3.52 8.58 0.87
CA THR A 93 4.33 8.46 -0.34
C THR A 93 5.78 8.25 0.02
N TRP A 94 6.49 7.42 -0.73
CA TRP A 94 7.93 7.21 -0.56
C TRP A 94 8.55 6.62 -1.82
N THR A 95 9.85 6.85 -1.98
CA THR A 95 10.66 6.20 -3.02
C THR A 95 11.37 5.02 -2.38
N HIS A 96 11.22 3.85 -2.99
CA HIS A 96 11.85 2.61 -2.55
C HIS A 96 12.99 2.25 -3.50
N ARG A 97 14.17 2.01 -2.95
CA ARG A 97 15.35 1.55 -3.67
C ARG A 97 15.89 0.27 -3.04
N GLY A 98 15.54 -0.85 -3.67
CA GLY A 98 15.87 -2.18 -3.17
C GLY A 98 16.53 -3.06 -4.23
N LYS A 99 16.69 -4.34 -3.90
CA LYS A 99 17.17 -5.36 -4.85
C LYS A 99 16.01 -6.05 -5.56
N GLY A 100 16.06 -6.08 -6.88
CA GLY A 100 15.15 -6.86 -7.73
C GLY A 100 15.42 -8.35 -7.63
N SER A 101 14.51 -9.16 -8.19
CA SER A 101 14.64 -10.62 -8.20
C SER A 101 15.86 -11.14 -8.98
N ASP A 102 16.42 -10.32 -9.86
CA ASP A 102 17.64 -10.59 -10.63
C ASP A 102 18.94 -10.11 -9.94
N GLY A 103 18.84 -9.54 -8.73
CA GLY A 103 19.95 -8.92 -8.01
C GLY A 103 20.30 -7.49 -8.47
N GLY A 104 19.60 -6.99 -9.48
CA GLY A 104 19.65 -5.60 -9.93
C GLY A 104 19.11 -4.66 -8.86
N THR A 105 19.39 -3.36 -9.03
CA THR A 105 18.75 -2.34 -8.19
C THR A 105 17.44 -1.94 -8.83
N VAL A 106 16.34 -2.03 -8.08
CA VAL A 106 15.01 -1.58 -8.50
C VAL A 106 14.66 -0.34 -7.70
N GLU A 107 14.30 0.71 -8.41
CA GLU A 107 13.82 1.97 -7.83
C GLU A 107 12.38 2.20 -8.26
N ARG A 108 11.52 2.52 -7.30
CA ARG A 108 10.08 2.70 -7.53
C ARG A 108 9.50 3.74 -6.61
N ASP A 109 8.55 4.50 -7.14
CA ASP A 109 7.70 5.37 -6.35
C ASP A 109 6.47 4.62 -5.85
N ASN A 110 6.10 4.92 -4.61
CA ASN A 110 4.99 4.27 -3.94
C ASN A 110 4.04 5.31 -3.35
N ALA A 111 2.76 5.02 -3.41
CA ALA A 111 1.72 5.76 -2.71
C ALA A 111 0.77 4.78 -2.01
N ALA A 112 0.63 4.90 -0.69
CA ALA A 112 -0.27 4.07 0.10
C ALA A 112 -1.40 4.89 0.69
N LEU A 113 -2.62 4.40 0.52
CA LEU A 113 -3.79 4.87 1.24
C LEU A 113 -4.18 3.83 2.30
N TRP A 114 -4.25 4.26 3.55
CA TRP A 114 -4.77 3.47 4.66
C TRP A 114 -6.08 4.06 5.16
N ILE A 115 -7.10 3.22 5.30
CA ILE A 115 -8.46 3.63 5.68
C ILE A 115 -8.88 2.77 6.86
N THR A 116 -9.20 3.37 8.00
CA THR A 116 -9.67 2.61 9.17
C THR A 116 -11.05 2.00 8.90
N ASN A 117 -11.34 0.87 9.54
CA ASN A 117 -12.69 0.31 9.59
C ASN A 117 -13.47 0.72 10.85
N ASP A 118 -12.91 1.61 11.68
CA ASP A 118 -13.39 2.04 13.01
C ASP A 118 -13.53 0.93 14.06
N ALA A 119 -13.14 -0.30 13.72
CA ALA A 119 -13.16 -1.47 14.59
C ALA A 119 -11.74 -1.96 14.94
N GLY A 120 -10.73 -1.11 14.77
CA GLY A 120 -9.33 -1.42 15.05
C GLY A 120 -8.60 -2.15 13.91
N GLY A 121 -9.20 -2.25 12.73
CA GLY A 121 -8.58 -2.73 11.49
C GLY A 121 -8.48 -1.64 10.43
N TYR A 122 -7.84 -1.94 9.32
CA TYR A 122 -7.72 -1.01 8.20
C TYR A 122 -7.66 -1.72 6.84
N TRP A 123 -8.12 -1.00 5.82
CA TRP A 123 -7.80 -1.26 4.42
C TRP A 123 -6.48 -0.60 4.06
N ARG A 124 -5.69 -1.28 3.25
CA ARG A 124 -4.46 -0.76 2.67
C ARG A 124 -4.49 -0.91 1.16
N ILE A 125 -4.27 0.18 0.46
CA ILE A 125 -4.10 0.24 -0.99
C ILE A 125 -2.72 0.82 -1.22
N ILE A 126 -1.83 0.10 -1.91
CA ILE A 126 -0.52 0.62 -2.27
C ILE A 126 -0.40 0.61 -3.78
N ALA A 127 -0.13 1.77 -4.36
CA ALA A 127 0.28 1.93 -5.75
C ALA A 127 1.80 1.85 -5.83
N HIS A 128 2.29 1.11 -6.82
CA HIS A 128 3.70 1.01 -7.16
C HIS A 128 3.90 1.42 -8.61
N ALA A 129 4.83 2.34 -8.87
CA ALA A 129 5.20 2.77 -10.21
C ALA A 129 6.73 2.76 -10.38
N PRO A 130 7.26 2.49 -11.58
CA PRO A 130 8.69 2.65 -11.84
C PRO A 130 9.12 4.09 -11.53
N ASP A 131 10.32 4.27 -10.96
CA ASP A 131 10.92 5.60 -10.81
C ASP A 131 11.15 6.24 -12.19
N ARG A 132 11.07 7.57 -12.27
CA ARG A 132 11.10 8.32 -13.55
C ARG A 132 12.49 8.63 -14.06
#